data_AF-A0A937PQ83-F1
#
_entry.id   AF-A0A937PQ83-F1
#
_cell.length_a   1.000
_cell.length_b   1.000
_cell.length_c   1.000
_cell.angle_alpha   90.00
_cell.angle_beta   90.00
_cell.angle_gamma   90.00
#
_symmetry.space_group_name_H-M   'P 1'
#
loop_
_entity.id
_entity.type
_entity.pdbx_description
1 polymer ?
#
loop_
_entity_poly.entity_id
_entity_poly.type
_entity_poly.pdbx_seq_one_letter_code
_entity_poly.pdbx_strand_id
1 'polypeptide(L)'
;MWPKVFVSAALCLLTAACLPREETVRRLREDNPREQTGTIARVIRQGDRSMTDEMIRLLASDDEGVRFMAATALHKLTGIDRGFHFAGPERRTEIIAEWKAWWEAENGQPFPAEPEPAKTDEAPAKSDEAPAPTTDAEPTGRDSPPPTPEPDTSKETVR
;
A
#
# COMPACT_ATOMS: atom_id res chain seq x y z
N MET A 1 -10.85 -62.52 -12.66
CA MET A 1 -12.02 -61.83 -12.06
C MET A 1 -11.50 -60.67 -11.23
N TRP A 2 -11.47 -59.45 -11.78
CA TRP A 2 -11.06 -58.22 -11.07
C TRP A 2 -12.21 -57.22 -11.10
N PRO A 3 -12.57 -56.60 -9.96
CA PRO A 3 -13.71 -55.70 -9.89
C PRO A 3 -13.37 -54.33 -10.48
N LYS A 4 -14.30 -53.83 -11.28
CA LYS A 4 -14.30 -52.48 -11.87
C LYS A 4 -14.57 -51.48 -10.76
N VAL A 5 -13.55 -50.70 -10.38
CA VAL A 5 -13.69 -49.61 -9.43
C VAL A 5 -14.22 -48.40 -10.19
N PHE A 6 -15.43 -47.96 -9.83
CA PHE A 6 -16.08 -46.77 -10.38
C PHE A 6 -15.32 -45.52 -9.93
N VAL A 7 -14.71 -44.83 -10.88
CA VAL A 7 -14.11 -43.50 -10.70
C VAL A 7 -15.24 -42.48 -10.65
N SER A 8 -15.71 -42.15 -9.45
CA SER A 8 -16.65 -41.04 -9.22
C SER A 8 -15.91 -39.71 -9.41
N ALA A 9 -16.24 -39.04 -10.52
CA ALA A 9 -15.87 -37.67 -10.82
C ALA A 9 -16.63 -36.70 -9.88
N ALA A 10 -16.03 -36.37 -8.74
CA ALA A 10 -16.45 -35.23 -7.93
C ALA A 10 -15.78 -33.96 -8.48
N LEU A 11 -16.39 -33.39 -9.52
CA LEU A 11 -16.04 -32.09 -10.10
C LEU A 11 -16.50 -30.98 -9.14
N CYS A 12 -15.78 -30.78 -8.04
CA CYS A 12 -15.96 -29.62 -7.17
C CYS A 12 -15.51 -28.37 -7.92
N LEU A 13 -16.48 -27.63 -8.46
CA LEU A 13 -16.34 -26.26 -8.96
C LEU A 13 -15.98 -25.33 -7.80
N LEU A 14 -14.71 -25.37 -7.37
CA LEU A 14 -14.09 -24.31 -6.60
C LEU A 14 -13.84 -23.13 -7.54
N THR A 15 -14.91 -22.43 -7.93
CA THR A 15 -14.78 -21.04 -8.39
C THR A 15 -14.47 -20.19 -7.17
N ALA A 16 -13.28 -20.41 -6.59
CA ALA A 16 -12.72 -19.50 -5.62
C ALA A 16 -12.71 -18.13 -6.28
N ALA A 17 -13.33 -17.16 -5.62
CA ALA A 17 -13.37 -15.77 -6.04
C ALA A 17 -11.97 -15.15 -5.92
N CYS A 18 -11.04 -15.66 -6.73
CA CYS A 18 -9.82 -14.95 -7.08
C CYS A 18 -10.29 -13.74 -7.88
N LEU A 19 -10.42 -12.60 -7.20
CA LEU A 19 -10.42 -11.32 -7.88
C LEU A 19 -9.25 -11.34 -8.88
N PRO A 20 -9.46 -10.92 -10.14
CA PRO A 20 -8.41 -10.97 -11.14
C PRO A 20 -7.19 -10.23 -10.60
N ARG A 21 -6.02 -10.85 -10.65
CA ARG A 21 -4.75 -10.22 -10.22
C ARG A 21 -4.57 -8.85 -10.86
N GLU A 22 -4.97 -8.71 -12.11
CA GLU A 22 -4.97 -7.47 -12.90
C GLU A 22 -5.79 -6.34 -12.24
N GLU A 23 -6.97 -6.65 -11.70
CA GLU A 23 -7.81 -5.68 -11.00
C GLU A 23 -7.14 -5.18 -9.71
N THR A 24 -6.52 -6.10 -8.97
CA THR A 24 -5.76 -5.76 -7.75
C THR A 24 -4.57 -4.88 -8.09
N VAL A 25 -3.79 -5.25 -9.11
CA VAL A 25 -2.65 -4.44 -9.58
C VAL A 25 -3.10 -3.06 -10.04
N ARG A 26 -4.22 -2.97 -10.78
CA ARG A 26 -4.77 -1.68 -11.21
C ARG A 26 -5.05 -0.76 -10.02
N ARG A 27 -5.75 -1.26 -8.99
CA ARG A 27 -6.07 -0.49 -7.77
C ARG A 27 -4.84 -0.12 -6.95
N LEU A 28 -3.82 -0.96 -6.93
CA LEU A 28 -2.55 -0.62 -6.27
C LEU A 28 -1.82 0.51 -6.98
N ARG A 29 -2.04 0.69 -8.29
CA ARG A 29 -1.41 1.74 -9.11
C ARG A 29 -2.27 2.99 -9.27
N GLU A 30 -3.48 3.02 -8.74
CA GLU A 30 -4.34 4.22 -8.73
C GLU A 30 -3.81 5.25 -7.71
N ASP A 31 -3.89 6.55 -8.02
CA ASP A 31 -3.40 7.66 -7.18
C ASP A 31 -4.27 7.95 -5.94
N ASN A 32 -5.01 6.97 -5.46
CA ASN A 32 -5.88 7.10 -4.28
C ASN A 32 -5.30 6.30 -3.09
N PRO A 33 -4.63 6.95 -2.12
CA PRO A 33 -4.02 6.27 -0.96
C PRO A 33 -5.00 5.40 -0.16
N ARG A 34 -6.27 5.80 -0.08
CA ARG A 34 -7.30 5.05 0.66
C ARG A 34 -7.65 3.74 -0.04
N GLU A 35 -7.69 3.75 -1.37
CA GLU A 35 -7.96 2.54 -2.15
C GLU A 35 -6.74 1.62 -2.20
N GLN A 36 -5.53 2.20 -2.30
CA GLN A 36 -4.27 1.46 -2.21
C GLN A 36 -4.16 0.72 -0.87
N THR A 37 -4.28 1.42 0.26
CA THR A 37 -4.20 0.81 1.60
C THR A 37 -5.26 -0.27 1.83
N GLY A 38 -6.50 -0.05 1.38
CA GLY A 38 -7.57 -1.05 1.43
C GLY A 38 -7.26 -2.30 0.57
N THR A 39 -6.61 -2.10 -0.58
CA THR A 39 -6.19 -3.18 -1.47
C THR A 39 -5.01 -3.96 -0.88
N ILE A 40 -4.00 -3.27 -0.31
CA ILE A 40 -2.89 -3.90 0.42
C ILE A 40 -3.43 -4.79 1.57
N ALA A 41 -4.37 -4.28 2.35
CA ALA A 41 -4.99 -5.07 3.43
C ALA A 41 -5.72 -6.32 2.92
N ARG A 42 -6.28 -6.29 1.71
CA ARG A 42 -6.86 -7.48 1.06
C ARG A 42 -5.78 -8.48 0.63
N VAL A 43 -4.71 -8.01 0.00
CA VAL A 43 -3.55 -8.83 -0.41
C VAL A 43 -2.96 -9.58 0.79
N ILE A 44 -2.76 -8.88 1.92
CA ILE A 44 -2.28 -9.49 3.18
C ILE A 44 -3.23 -10.59 3.65
N ARG A 45 -4.55 -10.33 3.68
CA ARG A 45 -5.54 -11.31 4.13
C ARG A 45 -5.58 -12.55 3.24
N GLN A 46 -5.33 -12.38 1.95
CA GLN A 46 -5.27 -13.48 0.98
C GLN A 46 -3.93 -14.23 1.04
N GLY A 47 -2.89 -13.66 1.65
CA GLY A 47 -1.55 -14.24 1.68
C GLY A 47 -0.90 -14.30 0.29
N ASP A 48 -1.29 -13.42 -0.62
CA ASP A 48 -0.84 -13.48 -2.02
C ASP A 48 0.59 -12.95 -2.18
N ARG A 49 1.56 -13.86 -2.06
CA ARG A 49 2.99 -13.57 -2.26
C ARG A 49 3.33 -13.16 -3.68
N SER A 50 2.47 -13.41 -4.67
CA SER A 50 2.72 -12.98 -6.05
C SER A 50 2.61 -11.46 -6.26
N MET A 51 2.17 -10.72 -5.22
CA MET A 51 2.07 -9.27 -5.20
C MET A 51 3.27 -8.58 -4.53
N THR A 52 4.31 -9.34 -4.19
CA THR A 52 5.48 -8.82 -3.46
C THR A 52 6.18 -7.70 -4.23
N ASP A 53 6.25 -7.81 -5.57
CA ASP A 53 6.81 -6.78 -6.45
C ASP A 53 6.05 -5.45 -6.37
N GLU A 54 4.72 -5.50 -6.39
CA GLU A 54 3.88 -4.31 -6.22
C GLU A 54 4.05 -3.68 -4.82
N MET A 55 4.18 -4.51 -3.76
CA MET A 55 4.45 -3.98 -2.41
C MET A 55 5.82 -3.29 -2.33
N ILE A 56 6.85 -3.83 -3.00
CA ILE A 56 8.18 -3.19 -3.06
C ILE A 56 8.09 -1.84 -3.79
N ARG A 57 7.30 -1.73 -4.86
CA ARG A 57 7.06 -0.44 -5.54
C ARG A 57 6.40 0.57 -4.60
N LEU A 58 5.39 0.15 -3.84
CA LEU A 58 4.66 1.04 -2.93
C LEU A 58 5.47 1.55 -1.74
N LEU A 59 6.63 0.97 -1.45
CA LEU A 59 7.59 1.56 -0.49
C LEU A 59 8.12 2.93 -0.95
N ALA A 60 8.10 3.21 -2.25
CA ALA A 60 8.50 4.49 -2.83
C ALA A 60 7.35 5.51 -2.92
N SER A 61 6.11 5.15 -2.50
CA SER A 61 4.97 6.06 -2.53
C SER A 61 5.24 7.35 -1.73
N ASP A 62 4.70 8.49 -2.17
CA ASP A 62 4.78 9.75 -1.41
C ASP A 62 3.90 9.73 -0.15
N ASP A 63 2.83 8.95 -0.16
CA ASP A 63 1.92 8.80 0.98
C ASP A 63 2.52 7.90 2.07
N GLU A 64 2.60 8.43 3.29
CA GLU A 64 3.18 7.72 4.43
C GLU A 64 2.38 6.47 4.82
N GLY A 65 1.04 6.55 4.77
CA GLY A 65 0.16 5.45 5.09
C GLY A 65 0.31 4.27 4.12
N VAL A 66 0.41 4.56 2.83
CA VAL A 66 0.66 3.57 1.77
C VAL A 66 2.01 2.90 1.98
N ARG A 67 3.09 3.67 2.20
CA ARG A 67 4.42 3.12 2.47
C ARG A 67 4.44 2.22 3.70
N PHE A 68 3.84 2.67 4.80
CA PHE A 68 3.75 1.91 6.05
C PHE A 68 3.00 0.59 5.85
N MET A 69 1.86 0.65 5.14
CA MET A 69 1.06 -0.55 4.84
C MET A 69 1.81 -1.51 3.92
N ALA A 70 2.55 -1.02 2.92
CA ALA A 70 3.38 -1.84 2.05
C ALA A 70 4.51 -2.55 2.81
N ALA A 71 5.21 -1.83 3.70
CA ALA A 71 6.24 -2.43 4.57
C ALA A 71 5.65 -3.51 5.49
N THR A 72 4.48 -3.24 6.08
CA THR A 72 3.75 -4.22 6.90
C THR A 72 3.35 -5.45 6.08
N ALA A 73 2.91 -5.26 4.83
CA ALA A 73 2.56 -6.34 3.93
C ALA A 73 3.77 -7.22 3.61
N LEU A 74 4.91 -6.62 3.26
CA LEU A 74 6.15 -7.35 3.00
C LEU A 74 6.57 -8.18 4.20
N HIS A 75 6.52 -7.61 5.41
CA HIS A 75 6.83 -8.36 6.63
C HIS A 75 5.87 -9.55 6.83
N LYS A 76 4.57 -9.35 6.66
CA LYS A 76 3.58 -10.43 6.84
C LYS A 76 3.67 -11.52 5.77
N LEU A 77 3.94 -11.15 4.52
CA LEU A 77 4.00 -12.10 3.40
C LEU A 77 5.29 -12.91 3.43
N THR A 78 6.43 -12.27 3.71
CA THR A 78 7.77 -12.87 3.61
C THR A 78 8.35 -13.32 4.96
N GLY A 79 7.90 -12.73 6.07
CA GLY A 79 8.50 -12.90 7.39
C GLY A 79 9.76 -12.05 7.63
N ILE A 80 10.22 -11.29 6.64
CA ILE A 80 11.45 -10.49 6.71
C ILE A 80 11.11 -9.07 7.16
N ASP A 81 11.78 -8.60 8.21
CA ASP A 81 11.75 -7.19 8.62
C ASP A 81 13.07 -6.51 8.26
N ARG A 82 13.00 -5.33 7.63
CA ARG A 82 14.15 -4.49 7.26
C ARG A 82 14.17 -3.15 8.01
N GLY A 83 13.29 -2.96 9.00
CA GLY A 83 13.26 -1.74 9.81
C GLY A 83 12.75 -0.50 9.07
N PHE A 84 11.88 -0.68 8.06
CA PHE A 84 11.40 0.42 7.21
C PHE A 84 10.62 1.50 7.99
N HIS A 85 9.96 1.14 9.09
CA HIS A 85 9.06 2.02 9.85
C HIS A 85 9.74 3.32 10.37
N PHE A 86 11.04 3.27 10.63
CA PHE A 86 11.79 4.41 11.18
C PHE A 86 12.81 4.99 10.19
N ALA A 87 12.75 4.57 8.93
CA ALA A 87 13.73 4.96 7.92
C ALA A 87 13.49 6.40 7.44
N GLY A 88 14.53 7.23 7.55
CA GLY A 88 14.59 8.52 6.86
C GLY A 88 14.63 8.37 5.33
N PRO A 89 14.49 9.46 4.56
CA PRO A 89 14.47 9.43 3.09
C PRO A 89 15.62 8.65 2.44
N GLU A 90 16.85 8.85 2.91
CA GLU A 90 18.05 8.21 2.37
C GLU A 90 18.03 6.70 2.66
N ARG A 91 17.74 6.35 3.92
CA ARG A 91 17.65 4.95 4.36
C ARG A 91 16.49 4.21 3.67
N ARG A 92 15.40 4.88 3.33
CA ARG A 92 14.28 4.29 2.58
C ARG A 92 14.75 3.81 1.20
N THR A 93 15.52 4.63 0.48
CA THR A 93 16.06 4.26 -0.83
C THR A 93 16.95 3.01 -0.73
N GLU A 94 17.82 2.95 0.28
CA GLU A 94 18.65 1.77 0.54
C GLU A 94 17.80 0.52 0.82
N ILE A 95 16.81 0.61 1.71
CA ILE A 95 15.93 -0.52 2.03
C ILE A 95 15.14 -0.98 0.80
N ILE A 96 14.69 -0.06 -0.06
CA ILE A 96 14.01 -0.38 -1.31
C ILE A 96 14.96 -1.14 -2.24
N ALA A 97 16.21 -0.67 -2.39
CA ALA A 97 17.22 -1.36 -3.21
C ALA A 97 17.52 -2.77 -2.66
N GLU A 98 17.63 -2.92 -1.34
CA GLU A 98 17.81 -4.22 -0.70
C GLU A 98 16.62 -5.18 -0.95
N TRP A 99 15.39 -4.66 -0.91
CA TRP A 99 14.19 -5.44 -1.23
C TRP A 99 14.14 -5.87 -2.69
N LYS A 100 14.49 -4.98 -3.63
CA LYS A 100 14.59 -5.30 -5.06
C LYS A 100 15.61 -6.41 -5.30
N ALA A 101 16.83 -6.26 -4.74
CA ALA A 101 17.88 -7.27 -4.87
C ALA A 101 17.48 -8.63 -4.29
N TRP A 102 16.79 -8.65 -3.15
CA TRP A 102 16.26 -9.89 -2.58
C TRP A 102 15.19 -10.53 -3.47
N TRP A 103 14.27 -9.73 -4.02
CA TRP A 103 13.21 -10.24 -4.90
C TRP A 103 13.80 -10.85 -6.18
N GLU A 104 14.83 -10.24 -6.75
CA GLU A 104 15.55 -10.75 -7.93
C GLU A 104 16.24 -12.08 -7.63
N ALA A 105 16.91 -12.18 -6.48
CA ALA A 105 17.57 -13.40 -6.03
C ALA A 105 16.57 -14.55 -5.81
N GLU A 106 15.39 -14.26 -5.26
CA GLU A 106 14.35 -15.24 -4.96
C GLU A 106 13.62 -15.73 -6.23
N ASN A 107 13.31 -14.82 -7.17
CA ASN A 107 12.49 -15.13 -8.35
C ASN A 107 13.32 -15.46 -9.61
N GLY A 108 14.62 -15.19 -9.60
CA GLY A 108 15.51 -15.40 -10.76
C GLY A 108 15.17 -14.49 -11.96
N GLN A 109 14.42 -13.42 -11.72
CA GLN A 109 14.02 -12.43 -12.72
C GLN A 109 14.42 -11.03 -12.25
N PRO A 110 14.82 -10.13 -13.17
CA PRO A 110 15.08 -8.74 -12.82
C PRO A 110 13.81 -8.08 -12.29
N PHE A 111 13.94 -7.20 -11.29
CA PHE A 111 12.79 -6.49 -10.74
C PHE A 111 12.10 -5.74 -11.87
N PRO A 112 10.75 -5.83 -12.00
CA PRO A 112 10.05 -5.20 -13.11
C PRO A 112 10.42 -3.73 -13.15
N ALA A 113 10.99 -3.29 -14.28
CA ALA A 113 11.26 -1.89 -14.51
C ALA A 113 9.98 -1.13 -14.19
N GLU A 114 10.11 -0.08 -13.38
CA GLU A 114 9.01 0.84 -13.17
C GLU A 114 8.52 1.24 -14.56
N PRO A 115 7.21 1.15 -14.84
CA PRO A 115 6.71 1.55 -16.15
C PRO A 115 7.26 2.96 -16.36
N GLU A 116 8.19 3.12 -17.31
CA GLU A 116 8.69 4.45 -17.65
C GLU A 116 7.45 5.31 -17.77
N PRO A 117 7.38 6.46 -17.07
CA PRO A 117 6.19 7.31 -17.08
C PRO A 117 5.85 7.49 -18.54
N ALA A 118 4.81 6.80 -19.00
CA ALA A 118 4.68 6.40 -20.40
C ALA A 118 4.73 7.69 -21.18
N LYS A 119 5.89 7.97 -21.83
CA LYS A 119 6.30 9.33 -22.25
C LYS A 119 5.05 10.03 -22.66
N THR A 120 4.52 10.86 -21.74
CA THR A 120 3.24 11.50 -21.97
C THR A 120 3.58 12.39 -23.12
N ASP A 121 3.19 11.95 -24.34
CA ASP A 121 3.33 12.74 -25.55
C ASP A 121 2.83 14.10 -25.13
N GLU A 122 3.80 15.01 -25.03
CA GLU A 122 3.73 16.27 -24.33
C GLU A 122 2.57 17.01 -24.97
N ALA A 123 1.37 16.83 -24.39
CA ALA A 123 0.18 17.50 -24.84
C ALA A 123 0.55 18.97 -24.68
N PRO A 124 0.62 19.74 -25.79
CA PRO A 124 1.24 21.04 -25.78
C PRO A 124 0.59 21.82 -24.66
N ALA A 125 1.40 22.22 -23.69
CA ALA A 125 1.00 23.08 -22.61
C ALA A 125 0.25 24.24 -23.25
N LYS A 126 -1.08 24.25 -23.14
CA LYS A 126 -1.87 25.44 -23.34
C LYS A 126 -1.50 26.36 -22.20
N SER A 127 -0.38 27.06 -22.38
CA SER A 127 -0.10 28.33 -21.79
C SER A 127 -1.16 29.29 -22.30
N ASP A 128 -2.34 29.31 -21.68
CA ASP A 128 -3.23 30.45 -21.78
C ASP A 128 -4.12 30.55 -20.54
N GLU A 129 -4.16 31.78 -20.05
CA GLU A 129 -5.10 32.35 -19.11
C GLU A 129 -4.94 31.97 -17.63
N ALA A 130 -4.10 32.74 -16.94
CA ALA A 130 -4.22 32.95 -15.50
C ALA A 130 -5.52 33.74 -15.19
N PRO A 131 -6.48 33.19 -14.42
CA PRO A 131 -7.47 34.03 -13.76
C PRO A 131 -6.82 34.71 -12.54
N ALA A 132 -7.01 36.02 -12.45
CA ALA A 132 -6.51 36.91 -11.42
C ALA A 132 -6.81 36.44 -9.98
N PRO A 133 -6.01 36.87 -8.97
CA PRO A 133 -6.27 36.59 -7.57
C PRO A 133 -7.51 37.36 -7.09
N THR A 134 -8.64 36.67 -6.92
CA THR A 134 -9.72 37.14 -6.04
C THR A 134 -9.32 36.88 -4.60
N THR A 135 -8.68 37.87 -4.01
CA THR A 135 -8.84 38.26 -2.61
C THR A 135 -10.32 38.29 -2.27
N ASP A 136 -10.82 37.45 -1.36
CA ASP A 136 -11.81 37.88 -0.36
C ASP A 136 -12.09 36.83 0.72
N ALA A 137 -12.21 37.38 1.93
CA ALA A 137 -12.94 36.86 3.09
C ALA A 137 -12.39 35.63 3.84
N GLU A 138 -11.45 35.94 4.73
CA GLU A 138 -11.34 35.39 6.08
C GLU A 138 -12.71 35.46 6.83
N PRO A 139 -13.26 34.34 7.34
CA PRO A 139 -14.16 34.37 8.47
C PRO A 139 -13.39 33.92 9.72
N THR A 140 -12.92 34.92 10.47
CA THR A 140 -12.69 34.82 11.91
C THR A 140 -13.92 34.21 12.58
N GLY A 141 -13.74 33.16 13.38
CA GLY A 141 -14.78 32.70 14.29
C GLY A 141 -14.89 31.19 14.37
N ARG A 142 -13.94 30.55 15.04
CA ARG A 142 -14.22 29.27 15.68
C ARG A 142 -14.05 29.47 17.17
N ASP A 143 -15.16 29.75 17.84
CA ASP A 143 -15.34 29.65 19.29
C ASP A 143 -14.79 28.30 19.77
N SER A 144 -13.60 28.34 20.35
CA SER A 144 -13.08 27.22 21.12
C SER A 144 -13.84 27.15 22.43
N PRO A 145 -14.54 26.03 22.75
CA PRO A 145 -15.11 25.84 24.08
C PRO A 145 -13.98 25.83 25.13
N PRO A 146 -14.26 26.32 26.36
CA PRO A 146 -13.27 26.36 27.43
C PRO A 146 -12.77 24.94 27.78
N PRO A 147 -11.51 24.80 28.21
CA PRO A 147 -10.96 23.52 28.61
C PRO A 147 -11.77 22.93 29.76
N THR A 148 -12.09 21.64 29.66
CA THR A 148 -12.69 20.88 30.76
C THR A 148 -11.63 20.74 31.87
N PRO A 149 -11.93 21.05 33.14
CA PRO A 149 -10.97 20.86 34.22
C PRO A 149 -10.65 19.37 34.37
N GLU A 150 -9.36 19.04 34.31
CA GLU A 150 -8.90 17.67 34.55
C GLU A 150 -9.11 17.28 36.03
N PRO A 151 -9.56 16.04 36.31
CA PRO A 151 -9.66 15.55 37.67
C PRO A 151 -8.26 15.37 38.29
N ASP A 152 -8.01 16.10 39.36
CA ASP A 152 -6.81 16.02 40.18
C ASP A 152 -6.68 14.63 40.82
N THR A 153 -5.85 13.76 40.24
CA THR A 153 -5.53 12.42 40.75
C THR A 153 -4.45 12.43 41.85
N SER A 154 -4.14 13.59 42.44
CA SER A 154 -3.18 13.67 43.55
C SER A 154 -3.83 13.25 44.88
N LYS A 155 -4.22 11.98 45.02
CA LYS A 155 -4.59 11.38 46.34
C LYS A 155 -4.81 9.87 46.26
N GLU A 156 -3.74 9.08 46.10
CA GLU A 156 -3.73 7.75 46.72
C GLU A 156 -2.30 7.25 46.96
N THR A 157 -1.65 7.82 47.97
CA THR A 157 -0.55 7.16 48.69
C THR A 157 -1.16 6.54 49.94
N VAL A 158 -1.48 5.25 49.88
CA VAL A 158 -1.84 4.48 51.07
C VAL A 158 -1.13 3.12 51.04
N ARG A 159 -0.08 3.08 51.88
CA ARG A 159 0.54 1.94 52.59
C ARG A 159 1.18 0.80 51.80
#